data_AF-A0A1M7DAK2-F1
#
_entry.id   AF-A0A1M7DAK2-F1
#
_cell.length_a   1.000
_cell.length_b   1.000
_cell.length_c   1.000
_cell.angle_alpha   90.00
_cell.angle_beta   90.00
_cell.angle_gamma   90.00
#
_symmetry.space_group_name_H-M   'P 1'
#
loop_
_entity.id
_entity.type
_entity.pdbx_description
1 polymer ?
#
loop_
_entity_poly.entity_id
_entity_poly.type
_entity_poly.pdbx_seq_one_letter_code
_entity_poly.pdbx_strand_id
1 'polypeptide(L)'
;MFPLKKYLSIAVFLFLLSCQSDMDEQNNNAKGTITNVSPLTTYLQRVAMVQTVQDNVIDGSTYCTIKLPYSVTVNNEQIAVNTTADYQKVVDNINENNTDDDIVKISFPVTMVYYNYIEKNIPNEADFNSLIDYWNMYPDLLSKINGLNINYPITINTYNSANQVAGSVSIISDQAFFNFIKSLNSSQYISLQYPISIVDYNNQIKSITSNLDFENAIKYAIDYCPENNIVTLDFAATITKGSWEIPYYFDDSEKTSSYSGYSFVFKSDKSVVASKGAISETGTWESTIQNNVRELKLTFSSELLGKLNNSWKLFDFNNSQIRLRDVSNSTNYLYFEKK
;
A
#
# COMPACT_ATOMS: atom_id res chain seq x y z
N MET A 1 -64.64 44.70 -25.56
CA MET A 1 -63.51 44.03 -26.23
C MET A 1 -62.25 44.77 -25.79
N PHE A 2 -61.23 44.27 -25.09
CA PHE A 2 -60.86 43.03 -24.40
C PHE A 2 -60.04 43.51 -23.17
N PRO A 3 -60.16 42.90 -21.97
CA PRO A 3 -59.52 43.45 -20.78
C PRO A 3 -58.03 43.11 -20.75
N LEU A 4 -57.18 44.13 -20.93
CA LEU A 4 -55.71 44.07 -20.89
C LEU A 4 -55.11 43.73 -19.50
N LYS A 5 -55.94 43.62 -18.45
CA LYS A 5 -55.48 43.43 -17.06
C LYS A 5 -55.23 41.97 -16.65
N LYS A 6 -55.57 40.98 -17.49
CA LYS A 6 -55.31 39.56 -17.17
C LYS A 6 -53.98 39.01 -17.69
N TYR A 7 -53.28 39.73 -18.56
CA TYR A 7 -52.02 39.25 -19.14
C TYR A 7 -50.75 39.72 -18.41
N LEU A 8 -50.85 40.73 -17.54
CA LEU A 8 -49.70 41.21 -16.77
C LEU A 8 -49.30 40.25 -15.62
N SER A 9 -50.21 39.36 -15.19
CA SER A 9 -49.90 38.33 -14.18
C SER A 9 -49.27 37.06 -14.75
N ILE A 10 -49.33 36.85 -16.07
CA ILE A 10 -48.76 35.66 -16.72
C ILE A 10 -47.31 35.92 -17.17
N ALA A 11 -46.95 37.18 -17.45
CA ALA A 11 -45.58 37.53 -17.82
C ALA A 11 -44.57 37.48 -16.65
N VAL A 12 -45.04 37.54 -15.40
CA VAL A 12 -44.17 37.47 -14.20
C VAL A 12 -43.92 36.02 -13.75
N PHE A 13 -44.75 35.06 -14.17
CA PHE A 13 -44.59 33.65 -13.82
C PHE A 13 -43.65 32.88 -14.77
N LEU A 14 -43.26 33.49 -15.89
CA LEU A 14 -42.36 32.90 -16.89
C LEU A 14 -40.86 33.14 -16.59
N PHE A 15 -40.53 33.89 -15.53
CA PHE A 15 -39.15 34.11 -15.08
C PHE A 15 -38.68 33.17 -13.95
N LEU A 16 -39.50 32.20 -13.53
CA LEU A 16 -39.13 31.19 -12.51
C LEU A 16 -38.89 29.79 -13.07
N LEU A 17 -38.81 29.66 -14.41
CA LEU A 17 -38.46 28.42 -15.11
C LEU A 17 -37.09 28.49 -15.81
N SER A 18 -36.20 29.38 -15.37
CA SER A 18 -34.78 29.09 -15.53
C SER A 18 -34.43 28.01 -14.51
N CYS A 19 -34.72 26.75 -14.83
CA CYS A 19 -33.81 25.69 -14.42
C CYS A 19 -32.45 26.14 -14.95
N GLN A 20 -31.62 26.61 -14.03
CA GLN A 20 -30.23 26.86 -14.25
C GLN A 20 -29.68 25.59 -14.90
N SER A 21 -29.42 25.62 -16.20
CA SER A 21 -28.64 24.59 -16.86
C SER A 21 -27.18 24.84 -16.52
N ASP A 22 -26.86 24.86 -15.23
CA ASP A 22 -25.52 24.58 -14.77
C ASP A 22 -25.40 23.06 -14.79
N MET A 23 -25.45 22.51 -16.01
CA MET A 23 -24.47 21.48 -16.30
C MET A 23 -23.18 22.25 -16.50
N ASP A 24 -22.55 22.62 -15.38
CA ASP A 24 -21.14 22.31 -15.33
C ASP A 24 -21.10 20.82 -15.69
N GLU A 25 -20.69 20.52 -16.92
CA GLU A 25 -19.83 19.37 -17.11
C GLU A 25 -18.65 19.62 -16.16
N GLN A 26 -18.86 19.28 -14.88
CA GLN A 26 -17.80 18.69 -14.10
C GLN A 26 -17.30 17.60 -15.01
N ASN A 27 -16.22 17.92 -15.69
CA ASN A 27 -15.24 16.96 -16.13
C ASN A 27 -14.82 16.24 -14.84
N ASN A 28 -15.68 15.31 -14.42
CA ASN A 28 -15.52 14.45 -13.27
C ASN A 28 -14.37 13.56 -13.68
N ASN A 29 -13.17 14.10 -13.47
CA ASN A 29 -11.96 13.33 -13.30
C ASN A 29 -12.17 12.50 -12.03
N ALA A 30 -13.03 11.48 -12.11
CA ALA A 30 -13.05 10.34 -11.20
C ALA A 30 -11.63 9.72 -11.11
N LYS A 31 -10.76 10.03 -12.08
CA LYS A 31 -9.30 9.78 -12.08
C LYS A 31 -8.54 10.33 -10.85
N GLY A 32 -9.11 11.27 -10.08
CA GLY A 32 -8.46 11.83 -8.89
C GLY A 32 -9.04 11.39 -7.54
N THR A 33 -10.19 10.69 -7.52
CA THR A 33 -10.87 10.34 -6.27
C THR A 33 -10.30 9.06 -5.67
N ILE A 34 -9.99 9.11 -4.38
CA ILE A 34 -9.42 8.00 -3.60
C ILE A 34 -10.40 7.67 -2.48
N THR A 35 -10.63 6.38 -2.25
CA THR A 35 -11.54 5.84 -1.21
C THR A 35 -10.77 4.93 -0.25
N ASN A 36 -11.38 4.52 0.86
CA ASN A 36 -10.73 3.61 1.81
C ASN A 36 -10.35 2.22 1.23
N VAL A 37 -10.92 1.82 0.08
CA VAL A 37 -10.62 0.55 -0.60
C VAL A 37 -9.76 0.72 -1.86
N SER A 38 -9.45 1.96 -2.26
CA SER A 38 -8.61 2.20 -3.44
C SER A 38 -7.18 1.69 -3.23
N PRO A 39 -6.54 1.06 -4.23
CA PRO A 39 -5.13 0.67 -4.23
C PRO A 39 -4.19 1.72 -3.66
N LEU A 40 -4.29 2.94 -4.20
CA LEU A 40 -3.45 4.06 -3.81
C LEU A 40 -3.55 4.40 -2.32
N THR A 41 -4.71 4.22 -1.68
CA THR A 41 -4.88 4.42 -0.23
C THR A 41 -3.93 3.55 0.57
N THR A 42 -3.87 2.26 0.23
CA THR A 42 -2.99 1.32 0.92
C THR A 42 -1.52 1.62 0.66
N TYR A 43 -1.18 2.10 -0.54
CA TYR A 43 0.19 2.50 -0.87
C TYR A 43 0.62 3.77 -0.15
N LEU A 44 -0.24 4.79 -0.10
CA LEU A 44 0.01 6.05 0.63
C LEU A 44 0.17 5.79 2.12
N GLN A 45 -0.67 4.92 2.71
CA GLN A 45 -0.51 4.50 4.09
C GLN A 45 0.86 3.87 4.33
N ARG A 46 1.30 2.96 3.44
CA ARG A 46 2.60 2.28 3.55
C ARG A 46 3.79 3.21 3.34
N VAL A 47 3.70 4.20 2.45
CA VAL A 47 4.73 5.25 2.34
C VAL A 47 4.88 5.99 3.67
N ALA A 48 3.75 6.29 4.33
CA ALA A 48 3.71 7.01 5.59
C ALA A 48 3.94 6.14 6.85
N MET A 49 4.24 4.85 6.73
CA MET A 49 4.53 3.99 7.90
C MET A 49 5.87 4.36 8.57
N VAL A 50 6.08 3.91 9.81
CA VAL A 50 7.39 3.98 10.46
C VAL A 50 8.39 3.12 9.69
N GLN A 51 9.61 3.64 9.49
CA GLN A 51 10.69 2.88 8.89
C GLN A 51 11.27 1.94 9.95
N THR A 52 11.12 0.63 9.73
CA THR A 52 11.43 -0.41 10.71
C THR A 52 12.62 -1.27 10.32
N VAL A 53 13.03 -1.27 9.07
CA VAL A 53 14.06 -2.20 8.57
C VAL A 53 15.50 -1.79 8.87
N GLN A 54 15.74 -0.57 9.37
CA GLN A 54 17.09 -0.01 9.47
C GLN A 54 17.90 -0.61 10.62
N ASP A 55 17.25 -1.04 11.69
CA ASP A 55 17.87 -1.70 12.84
C ASP A 55 17.67 -3.21 12.85
N ASN A 56 17.28 -3.81 11.71
CA ASN A 56 17.15 -5.28 11.58
C ASN A 56 18.43 -6.03 11.98
N VAL A 57 19.62 -5.42 11.84
CA VAL A 57 20.89 -6.00 12.31
C VAL A 57 20.96 -6.13 13.84
N ILE A 58 20.14 -5.36 14.56
CA ILE A 58 20.05 -5.33 16.02
C ILE A 58 18.85 -6.14 16.51
N ASP A 59 17.67 -5.89 15.95
CA ASP A 59 16.41 -6.40 16.50
C ASP A 59 15.81 -7.58 15.69
N GLY A 60 16.33 -7.83 14.49
CA GLY A 60 15.85 -8.90 13.60
C GLY A 60 14.41 -8.74 13.11
N SER A 61 13.77 -7.58 13.25
CA SER A 61 12.33 -7.40 13.03
C SER A 61 11.99 -6.37 11.97
N THR A 62 11.32 -6.80 10.90
CA THR A 62 10.79 -5.87 9.89
C THR A 62 9.51 -5.12 10.33
N TYR A 63 8.93 -5.45 11.49
CA TYR A 63 7.63 -4.90 11.94
C TYR A 63 7.74 -3.79 12.99
N CYS A 64 8.91 -3.62 13.59
CA CYS A 64 9.16 -2.62 14.63
C CYS A 64 10.62 -2.14 14.55
N THR A 65 10.94 -1.11 15.32
CA THR A 65 12.29 -0.58 15.49
C THR A 65 12.46 -0.11 16.94
N ILE A 66 13.68 -0.03 17.44
CA ILE A 66 13.97 0.47 18.78
C ILE A 66 14.03 2.00 18.76
N LYS A 67 13.27 2.64 19.65
CA LYS A 67 13.28 4.10 19.84
C LYS A 67 14.65 4.54 20.37
N LEU A 68 15.36 5.34 19.57
CA LEU A 68 16.63 5.96 19.95
C LEU A 68 16.46 6.94 21.14
N PRO A 69 17.45 7.09 22.03
CA PRO A 69 18.72 6.33 22.08
C PRO A 69 18.61 5.03 22.91
N TYR A 70 19.48 4.08 22.63
CA TYR A 70 19.65 2.84 23.42
C TYR A 70 21.10 2.33 23.33
N SER A 71 21.41 1.21 23.97
CA SER A 71 22.72 0.57 23.85
C SER A 71 22.59 -0.91 23.57
N VAL A 72 23.61 -1.45 22.88
CA VAL A 72 23.74 -2.88 22.58
C VAL A 72 25.12 -3.36 23.02
N THR A 73 25.26 -4.65 23.24
CA THR A 73 26.54 -5.31 23.41
C THR A 73 26.76 -6.26 22.24
N VAL A 74 27.88 -6.11 21.53
CA VAL A 74 28.29 -6.94 20.39
C VAL A 74 29.73 -7.36 20.65
N ASN A 75 30.03 -8.66 20.59
CA ASN A 75 31.38 -9.19 20.81
C ASN A 75 32.08 -8.70 22.10
N ASN A 76 31.29 -8.54 23.18
CA ASN A 76 31.67 -7.97 24.49
C ASN A 76 32.00 -6.47 24.51
N GLU A 77 31.82 -5.75 23.41
CA GLU A 77 31.88 -4.30 23.34
C GLU A 77 30.48 -3.68 23.50
N GLN A 78 30.36 -2.67 24.36
CA GLN A 78 29.12 -1.92 24.52
C GLN A 78 29.08 -0.73 23.55
N ILE A 79 28.09 -0.72 22.67
CA ILE A 79 27.90 0.31 21.64
C ILE A 79 26.67 1.15 22.01
N ALA A 80 26.86 2.47 22.09
CA ALA A 80 25.76 3.43 22.24
C ALA A 80 25.18 3.79 20.86
N VAL A 81 23.87 3.63 20.71
CA VAL A 81 23.13 3.89 19.47
C VAL A 81 22.21 5.09 19.71
N ASN A 82 22.65 6.28 19.28
CA ASN A 82 21.95 7.54 19.52
C ASN A 82 21.24 8.07 18.28
N THR A 83 21.76 7.71 17.10
CA THR A 83 21.28 8.13 15.79
C THR A 83 21.28 6.94 14.84
N THR A 84 20.57 7.04 13.71
CA THR A 84 20.58 5.99 12.68
C THR A 84 21.97 5.77 12.06
N ALA A 85 22.86 6.78 12.12
CA ALA A 85 24.25 6.63 11.69
C ALA A 85 25.05 5.67 12.58
N ASP A 86 24.64 5.45 13.83
CA ASP A 86 25.31 4.55 14.76
C ASP A 86 25.06 3.06 14.45
N TYR A 87 24.08 2.72 13.60
CA TYR A 87 23.88 1.34 13.15
C TYR A 87 25.11 0.79 12.42
N GLN A 88 25.87 1.66 11.73
CA GLN A 88 27.11 1.26 11.08
C GLN A 88 28.16 0.77 12.09
N LYS A 89 28.19 1.31 13.32
CA LYS A 89 29.12 0.85 14.35
C LYS A 89 28.84 -0.60 14.77
N VAL A 90 27.57 -0.97 14.82
CA VAL A 90 27.15 -2.35 15.10
C VAL A 90 27.60 -3.27 13.97
N VAL A 91 27.35 -2.87 12.72
CA VAL A 91 27.79 -3.62 11.54
C VAL A 91 29.31 -3.75 11.47
N ASP A 92 30.06 -2.69 11.78
CA ASP A 92 31.53 -2.69 11.76
C ASP A 92 32.10 -3.64 12.83
N ASN A 93 31.52 -3.66 14.04
CA ASN A 93 31.94 -4.57 15.11
C ASN A 93 31.63 -6.04 14.78
N ILE A 94 30.48 -6.32 14.15
CA ILE A 94 30.15 -7.66 13.61
C ILE A 94 31.18 -8.10 12.56
N ASN A 95 31.60 -7.20 11.68
CA ASN A 95 32.53 -7.54 10.60
C ASN A 95 34.01 -7.49 11.01
N GLU A 96 34.34 -7.17 12.26
CA GLU A 96 35.73 -7.06 12.73
C GLU A 96 36.44 -8.43 12.69
N ASN A 97 35.68 -9.50 12.91
CA ASN A 97 36.14 -10.87 12.81
C ASN A 97 35.11 -11.69 12.03
N ASN A 98 35.60 -12.63 11.22
CA ASN A 98 34.76 -13.45 10.34
C ASN A 98 34.71 -14.92 10.81
N THR A 99 35.20 -15.20 12.01
CA THR A 99 35.29 -16.55 12.60
C THR A 99 34.64 -16.68 13.96
N ASP A 100 34.15 -15.59 14.54
CA ASP A 100 33.36 -15.57 15.76
C ASP A 100 31.86 -15.71 15.46
N ASP A 101 31.12 -16.05 16.52
CA ASP A 101 29.67 -16.05 16.52
C ASP A 101 29.19 -14.67 16.98
N ASP A 102 28.77 -13.83 16.04
CA ASP A 102 28.24 -12.51 16.35
C ASP A 102 26.89 -12.60 17.05
N ILE A 103 26.84 -12.12 18.30
CA ILE A 103 25.61 -12.04 19.08
C ILE A 103 25.39 -10.58 19.50
N VAL A 104 24.35 -9.96 18.93
CA VAL A 104 23.91 -8.62 19.32
C VAL A 104 22.94 -8.74 20.49
N LYS A 105 23.28 -8.14 21.64
CA LYS A 105 22.43 -8.10 22.84
C LYS A 105 21.93 -6.70 23.11
N ILE A 106 20.60 -6.53 23.14
CA ILE A 106 19.97 -5.26 23.48
C ILE A 106 20.07 -5.02 24.99
N SER A 107 20.50 -3.82 25.39
CA SER A 107 20.49 -3.40 26.79
C SER A 107 19.12 -2.85 27.17
N PHE A 108 18.35 -3.66 27.90
CA PHE A 108 17.00 -3.32 28.38
C PHE A 108 17.03 -2.40 29.62
N PRO A 109 15.97 -1.61 29.87
CA PRO A 109 14.73 -1.51 29.09
C PRO A 109 14.89 -0.71 27.80
N VAL A 110 14.06 -1.02 26.80
CA VAL A 110 13.94 -0.23 25.56
C VAL A 110 12.48 0.06 25.24
N THR A 111 12.22 1.03 24.35
CA THR A 111 10.89 1.27 23.80
C THR A 111 10.88 0.86 22.34
N MET A 112 10.00 -0.05 21.95
CA MET A 112 9.78 -0.40 20.54
C MET A 112 8.78 0.57 19.92
N VAL A 113 9.00 0.93 18.66
CA VAL A 113 8.06 1.66 17.80
C VAL A 113 7.63 0.73 16.68
N TYR A 114 6.34 0.49 16.53
CA TYR A 114 5.79 -0.39 15.50
C TYR A 114 5.60 0.37 14.18
N TYR A 115 5.42 -0.37 13.07
CA TYR A 115 5.13 0.21 11.75
C TYR A 115 3.96 1.22 11.74
N ASN A 116 3.05 1.10 12.71
CA ASN A 116 1.85 1.92 12.86
C ASN A 116 1.94 3.01 13.95
N TYR A 117 3.16 3.39 14.36
CA TYR A 117 3.45 4.40 15.38
C TYR A 117 3.03 4.06 16.81
N ILE A 118 2.62 2.82 17.09
CA ILE A 118 2.40 2.38 18.46
C ILE A 118 3.77 2.22 19.14
N GLU A 119 3.92 2.80 20.33
CA GLU A 119 5.08 2.61 21.18
C GLU A 119 4.79 1.59 22.29
N LYS A 120 5.75 0.70 22.56
CA LYS A 120 5.65 -0.27 23.65
C LYS A 120 6.96 -0.34 24.42
N ASN A 121 6.89 -0.15 25.73
CA ASN A 121 8.01 -0.39 26.63
C ASN A 121 8.29 -1.90 26.77
N ILE A 122 9.55 -2.30 26.57
CA ILE A 122 10.05 -3.67 26.69
C ILE A 122 11.09 -3.70 27.81
N PRO A 123 10.76 -4.28 28.98
CA PRO A 123 11.61 -4.16 30.16
C PRO A 123 12.77 -5.17 30.18
N ASN A 124 12.71 -6.27 29.41
CA ASN A 124 13.74 -7.31 29.38
C ASN A 124 13.67 -8.13 28.08
N GLU A 125 14.65 -9.02 27.92
CA GLU A 125 14.82 -9.89 26.74
C GLU A 125 13.67 -10.91 26.56
N ALA A 126 13.07 -11.42 27.63
CA ALA A 126 11.97 -12.37 27.52
C ALA A 126 10.71 -11.70 26.93
N ASP A 127 10.44 -10.45 27.31
CA ASP A 127 9.36 -9.65 26.72
C ASP A 127 9.63 -9.30 25.25
N PHE A 128 10.89 -9.09 24.88
CA PHE A 128 11.31 -8.87 23.50
C PHE A 128 11.09 -10.14 22.65
N ASN A 129 11.57 -11.29 23.11
CA ASN A 129 11.40 -12.56 22.39
C ASN A 129 9.91 -12.89 22.20
N SER A 130 9.10 -12.68 23.23
CA SER A 130 7.63 -12.87 23.15
C SER A 130 6.98 -11.94 22.11
N LEU A 131 7.49 -10.73 21.93
CA LEU A 131 7.03 -9.81 20.90
C LEU A 131 7.40 -10.29 19.50
N ILE A 132 8.65 -10.76 19.30
CA ILE A 132 9.11 -11.27 18.01
C ILE A 132 8.35 -12.54 17.62
N ASP A 133 8.18 -13.49 18.54
CA ASP A 133 7.40 -14.71 18.34
C ASP A 133 5.95 -14.41 17.95
N TYR A 134 5.34 -13.39 18.59
CA TYR A 134 4.00 -12.95 18.24
C TYR A 134 3.92 -12.49 16.78
N TRP A 135 4.86 -11.65 16.31
CA TRP A 135 4.85 -11.17 14.93
C TRP A 135 5.11 -12.28 13.91
N ASN A 136 5.98 -13.24 14.24
CA ASN A 136 6.29 -14.38 13.38
C ASN A 136 5.14 -15.39 13.23
N MET A 137 4.08 -15.28 14.05
CA MET A 137 2.89 -16.13 13.96
C MET A 137 1.93 -15.69 12.86
N TYR A 138 1.98 -14.43 12.43
CA TYR A 138 1.03 -13.87 11.46
C TYR A 138 1.57 -13.95 10.03
N PRO A 139 0.67 -13.99 9.01
CA PRO A 139 1.09 -13.88 7.62
C PRO A 139 1.90 -12.60 7.38
N ASP A 140 2.90 -12.68 6.50
CA ASP A 140 3.71 -11.52 6.14
C ASP A 140 2.83 -10.33 5.74
N LEU A 141 2.85 -9.29 6.57
CA LEU A 141 2.20 -8.03 6.26
C LEU A 141 3.07 -7.26 5.25
N LEU A 142 2.42 -6.46 4.42
CA LEU A 142 3.17 -5.51 3.61
C LEU A 142 3.74 -4.40 4.50
N SER A 143 5.05 -4.28 4.48
CA SER A 143 5.83 -3.30 5.25
C SER A 143 5.76 -1.89 4.65
N LYS A 144 6.43 -0.93 5.31
CA LYS A 144 6.65 0.41 4.76
C LYS A 144 7.24 0.31 3.35
N ILE A 145 6.77 1.20 2.47
CA ILE A 145 7.44 1.44 1.19
C ILE A 145 8.55 2.48 1.45
N ASN A 146 9.79 2.02 1.50
CA ASN A 146 10.98 2.85 1.69
C ASN A 146 11.42 3.52 0.39
N GLY A 147 12.31 4.51 0.47
CA GLY A 147 12.88 5.18 -0.70
C GLY A 147 11.97 6.20 -1.38
N LEU A 148 10.90 6.63 -0.69
CA LEU A 148 10.01 7.71 -1.13
C LEU A 148 9.57 8.53 0.10
N ASN A 149 10.09 9.74 0.23
CA ASN A 149 9.78 10.65 1.33
C ASN A 149 8.95 11.84 0.84
N ILE A 150 7.83 12.11 1.49
CA ILE A 150 6.96 13.24 1.12
C ILE A 150 7.50 14.53 1.73
N ASN A 151 7.63 15.58 0.93
CA ASN A 151 7.90 16.92 1.44
C ASN A 151 6.58 17.53 1.95
N TYR A 152 6.43 17.58 3.27
CA TYR A 152 5.29 18.22 3.92
C TYR A 152 5.45 19.74 4.02
N PRO A 153 4.34 20.51 4.14
CA PRO A 153 2.97 20.03 4.18
C PRO A 153 2.39 19.65 2.80
N ILE A 154 1.43 18.73 2.79
CA ILE A 154 0.56 18.46 1.63
C ILE A 154 -0.88 18.79 1.98
N THR A 155 -1.70 19.11 0.98
CA THR A 155 -3.14 19.37 1.17
C THR A 155 -3.96 18.25 0.56
N ILE A 156 -4.95 17.78 1.31
CA ILE A 156 -5.89 16.75 0.88
C ILE A 156 -7.29 17.34 0.95
N ASN A 157 -8.00 17.34 -0.18
CA ASN A 157 -9.42 17.66 -0.19
C ASN A 157 -10.19 16.43 0.29
N THR A 158 -11.27 16.66 1.03
CA THR A 158 -12.10 15.61 1.63
C THR A 158 -13.56 15.86 1.30
N TYR A 159 -14.31 14.78 1.14
CA TYR A 159 -15.76 14.78 1.01
C TYR A 159 -16.34 13.62 1.80
N ASN A 160 -17.36 13.88 2.61
CA ASN A 160 -18.09 12.85 3.34
C ASN A 160 -19.51 12.74 2.78
N SER A 161 -19.83 11.59 2.19
CA SER A 161 -21.13 11.36 1.54
C SER A 161 -22.30 11.21 2.53
N ALA A 162 -22.03 10.86 3.79
CA ALA A 162 -23.07 10.64 4.79
C ALA A 162 -23.71 11.97 5.26
N ASN A 163 -22.92 13.04 5.31
CA ASN A 163 -23.38 14.38 5.70
C ASN A 163 -23.20 15.44 4.59
N GLN A 164 -22.69 15.03 3.43
CA GLN A 164 -22.45 15.88 2.25
C GLN A 164 -21.53 17.06 2.54
N VAL A 165 -20.57 16.88 3.45
CA VAL A 165 -19.61 17.93 3.82
C VAL A 165 -18.33 17.76 3.02
N ALA A 166 -17.93 18.82 2.31
CA ALA A 166 -16.61 18.97 1.71
C ALA A 166 -15.70 19.81 2.60
N GLY A 167 -14.40 19.53 2.56
CA GLY A 167 -13.39 20.29 3.29
C GLY A 167 -11.99 19.99 2.77
N SER A 168 -10.98 20.53 3.44
CA SER A 168 -9.59 20.21 3.18
C SER A 168 -8.80 20.09 4.48
N VAL A 169 -7.74 19.29 4.44
CA VAL A 169 -6.83 19.11 5.57
C VAL A 169 -5.39 19.32 5.09
N SER A 170 -4.59 20.00 5.91
CA SER A 170 -3.14 20.09 5.72
C SER A 170 -2.48 18.99 6.55
N ILE A 171 -1.72 18.14 5.89
CA ILE A 171 -0.96 17.06 6.50
C ILE A 171 0.50 17.51 6.62
N ILE A 172 1.07 17.40 7.82
CA ILE A 172 2.37 18.00 8.16
C ILE A 172 3.49 16.98 8.43
N SER A 173 3.18 15.69 8.48
CA SER A 173 4.14 14.62 8.75
C SER A 173 3.62 13.27 8.29
N ASP A 174 4.52 12.28 8.18
CA ASP A 174 4.14 10.89 7.89
C ASP A 174 3.18 10.32 8.93
N GLN A 175 3.39 10.58 10.22
CA GLN A 175 2.47 10.12 11.26
C GLN A 175 1.06 10.71 11.11
N ALA A 176 0.98 12.01 10.79
CA ALA A 176 -0.31 12.65 10.51
C ALA A 176 -0.96 12.05 9.26
N PHE A 177 -0.17 11.75 8.22
CA PHE A 177 -0.67 11.16 6.99
C PHE A 177 -1.17 9.73 7.18
N PHE A 178 -0.37 8.89 7.84
CA PHE A 178 -0.71 7.51 8.18
C PHE A 178 -2.01 7.44 8.97
N ASN A 179 -2.15 8.26 10.00
CA ASN A 179 -3.36 8.31 10.82
C ASN A 179 -4.57 8.82 10.05
N PHE A 180 -4.39 9.84 9.20
CA PHE A 180 -5.45 10.34 8.33
C PHE A 180 -5.97 9.23 7.41
N ILE A 181 -5.08 8.55 6.68
CA ILE A 181 -5.46 7.46 5.77
C ILE A 181 -6.10 6.29 6.54
N LYS A 182 -5.53 5.90 7.69
CA LYS A 182 -6.08 4.84 8.55
C LYS A 182 -7.49 5.15 9.05
N SER A 183 -7.83 6.43 9.23
CA SER A 183 -9.14 6.86 9.70
C SER A 183 -10.24 6.87 8.63
N LEU A 184 -9.88 6.66 7.36
CA LEU A 184 -10.83 6.68 6.25
C LEU A 184 -11.85 5.55 6.36
N ASN A 185 -13.13 5.92 6.32
CA ASN A 185 -14.25 4.97 6.24
C ASN A 185 -14.91 5.00 4.85
N SER A 186 -15.90 4.14 4.64
CA SER A 186 -16.60 3.98 3.36
C SER A 186 -17.38 5.21 2.89
N SER A 187 -17.66 6.17 3.77
CA SER A 187 -18.33 7.43 3.41
C SER A 187 -17.35 8.55 3.10
N GLN A 188 -16.04 8.35 3.29
CA GLN A 188 -15.01 9.36 3.05
C GLN A 188 -14.32 9.16 1.71
N TYR A 189 -14.29 10.25 0.95
CA TYR A 189 -13.62 10.35 -0.34
C TYR A 189 -12.57 11.45 -0.22
N ILE A 190 -11.39 11.23 -0.79
CA ILE A 190 -10.31 12.20 -0.77
C ILE A 190 -9.77 12.46 -2.17
N SER A 191 -9.15 13.61 -2.36
CA SER A 191 -8.28 13.88 -3.50
C SER A 191 -7.04 14.64 -3.05
N LEU A 192 -5.89 14.26 -3.60
CA LEU A 192 -4.62 14.91 -3.32
C LEU A 192 -4.53 16.22 -4.13
N GLN A 193 -4.13 17.32 -3.49
CA GLN A 193 -3.79 18.53 -4.24
C GLN A 193 -2.38 18.41 -4.81
N TYR A 194 -2.31 18.29 -6.13
CA TYR A 194 -1.06 18.27 -6.87
C TYR A 194 -0.61 19.68 -7.29
N PRO A 195 0.69 19.92 -7.48
CA PRO A 195 1.79 18.94 -7.36
C PRO A 195 2.16 18.62 -5.91
N ILE A 196 2.64 17.39 -5.67
CA ILE A 196 3.27 16.97 -4.40
C ILE A 196 4.76 16.76 -4.64
N SER A 197 5.61 17.40 -3.84
CA SER A 197 7.06 17.17 -3.88
C SER A 197 7.42 15.95 -3.03
N ILE A 198 8.30 15.11 -3.57
CA ILE A 198 8.88 13.96 -2.88
C ILE A 198 10.40 13.95 -3.05
N VAL A 199 11.11 13.34 -2.11
CA VAL A 199 12.52 12.95 -2.25
C VAL A 199 12.55 11.45 -2.51
N ASP A 200 13.20 11.03 -3.59
CA ASP A 200 13.36 9.61 -3.91
C ASP A 200 14.58 8.99 -3.22
N TYR A 201 14.76 7.68 -3.38
CA TYR A 201 15.88 6.94 -2.77
C TYR A 201 17.28 7.42 -3.24
N ASN A 202 17.38 8.16 -4.35
CA ASN A 202 18.63 8.77 -4.83
C ASN A 202 18.82 10.20 -4.30
N ASN A 203 18.04 10.60 -3.28
CA ASN A 203 17.98 11.94 -2.73
C ASN A 203 17.60 13.02 -3.75
N GLN A 204 16.88 12.65 -4.82
CA GLN A 204 16.42 13.60 -5.83
C GLN A 204 15.02 14.08 -5.53
N ILE A 205 14.82 15.39 -5.66
CA ILE A 205 13.49 16.00 -5.54
C ILE A 205 12.72 15.74 -6.84
N LYS A 206 11.52 15.15 -6.72
CA LYS A 206 10.59 14.88 -7.81
C LYS A 206 9.24 15.53 -7.54
N SER A 207 8.60 16.02 -8.59
CA SER A 207 7.24 16.56 -8.54
C SER A 207 6.26 15.50 -9.03
N ILE A 208 5.30 15.13 -8.20
CA ILE A 208 4.21 14.21 -8.52
C ILE A 208 3.00 15.04 -8.96
N THR A 209 2.44 14.73 -10.14
CA THR A 209 1.36 15.55 -10.73
C THR A 209 0.01 14.84 -10.83
N SER A 210 -0.05 13.54 -10.53
CA SER A 210 -1.27 12.74 -10.60
C SER A 210 -1.18 11.49 -9.70
N ASN A 211 -2.33 10.84 -9.48
CA ASN A 211 -2.40 9.55 -8.79
C ASN A 211 -1.51 8.50 -9.47
N LEU A 212 -1.53 8.44 -10.80
CA LEU A 212 -0.73 7.50 -11.58
C LEU A 212 0.78 7.79 -11.43
N ASP A 213 1.18 9.06 -11.43
CA ASP A 213 2.59 9.43 -11.18
C ASP A 213 3.03 9.00 -9.78
N PHE A 214 2.16 9.14 -8.78
CA PHE A 214 2.43 8.71 -7.41
C PHE A 214 2.62 7.19 -7.35
N GLU A 215 1.70 6.42 -7.95
CA GLU A 215 1.85 4.96 -8.02
C GLU A 215 3.10 4.52 -8.77
N ASN A 216 3.49 5.23 -9.84
CA ASN A 216 4.71 4.94 -10.58
C ASN A 216 5.97 5.24 -9.77
N ALA A 217 5.98 6.35 -9.01
CA ALA A 217 7.07 6.66 -8.08
C ALA A 217 7.18 5.61 -6.98
N ILE A 218 6.04 5.14 -6.45
CA ILE A 218 5.98 4.05 -5.47
C ILE A 218 6.52 2.75 -6.07
N LYS A 219 6.08 2.37 -7.27
CA LYS A 219 6.58 1.16 -7.95
C LYS A 219 8.10 1.21 -8.15
N TYR A 220 8.60 2.36 -8.57
CA TYR A 220 10.04 2.59 -8.72
C TYR A 220 10.76 2.43 -7.37
N ALA A 221 10.23 2.98 -6.28
CA ALA A 221 10.82 2.80 -4.97
C ALA A 221 10.83 1.33 -4.51
N ILE A 222 9.75 0.59 -4.74
CA ILE A 222 9.67 -0.86 -4.44
C ILE A 222 10.75 -1.64 -5.22
N ASP A 223 10.91 -1.34 -6.51
CA ASP A 223 11.84 -2.10 -7.37
C ASP A 223 13.32 -1.80 -7.12
N TYR A 224 13.65 -0.56 -6.77
CA TYR A 224 15.02 -0.07 -6.83
C TYR A 224 15.59 0.39 -5.48
N CYS A 225 14.76 0.65 -4.46
CA CYS A 225 15.27 0.95 -3.13
C CYS A 225 15.72 -0.36 -2.44
N PRO A 226 16.99 -0.49 -2.02
CA PRO A 226 17.49 -1.72 -1.38
C PRO A 226 16.74 -2.09 -0.11
N GLU A 227 16.29 -1.10 0.66
CA GLU A 227 15.55 -1.31 1.93
C GLU A 227 14.20 -2.01 1.73
N ASN A 228 13.64 -2.01 0.51
CA ASN A 228 12.43 -2.77 0.19
C ASN A 228 12.72 -4.23 -0.20
N ASN A 229 13.98 -4.57 -0.50
CA ASN A 229 14.39 -5.84 -1.09
C ASN A 229 15.44 -6.57 -0.22
N ILE A 230 15.30 -6.46 1.10
CA ILE A 230 16.19 -7.10 2.09
C ILE A 230 16.07 -8.64 2.10
N VAL A 231 14.95 -9.18 1.62
CA VAL A 231 14.72 -10.62 1.45
C VAL A 231 14.41 -10.90 -0.01
N THR A 232 15.20 -11.77 -0.64
CA THR A 232 14.95 -12.20 -2.02
C THR A 232 13.88 -13.29 -2.05
N LEU A 233 12.73 -13.00 -2.66
CA LEU A 233 11.64 -13.95 -2.85
C LEU A 233 11.58 -14.45 -4.30
N ASP A 234 11.38 -15.76 -4.47
CA ASP A 234 11.03 -16.36 -5.76
C ASP A 234 9.52 -16.30 -5.96
N PHE A 235 9.08 -15.52 -6.95
CA PHE A 235 7.67 -15.38 -7.30
C PHE A 235 6.99 -16.71 -7.65
N ALA A 236 7.66 -17.58 -8.42
CA ALA A 236 7.08 -18.86 -8.83
C ALA A 236 6.95 -19.82 -7.64
N ALA A 237 7.94 -19.84 -6.74
CA ALA A 237 7.86 -20.60 -5.50
C ALA A 237 6.75 -20.04 -4.58
N THR A 238 6.62 -18.72 -4.52
CA THR A 238 5.60 -18.04 -3.69
C THR A 238 4.19 -18.35 -4.18
N ILE A 239 3.88 -18.06 -5.45
CA ILE A 239 2.52 -18.21 -5.98
C ILE A 239 2.03 -19.66 -5.96
N THR A 240 2.94 -20.64 -6.08
CA THR A 240 2.59 -22.07 -6.06
C THR A 240 2.45 -22.67 -4.65
N LYS A 241 2.81 -21.92 -3.61
CA LYS A 241 2.73 -22.39 -2.22
C LYS A 241 1.35 -22.10 -1.66
N GLY A 242 0.48 -23.10 -1.51
CA GLY A 242 -0.82 -22.99 -0.84
C GLY A 242 -1.96 -22.39 -1.70
N SER A 243 -3.05 -21.99 -1.06
CA SER A 243 -4.23 -21.38 -1.71
C SER A 243 -4.27 -19.86 -1.58
N TRP A 244 -4.93 -19.22 -2.52
CA TRP A 244 -5.11 -17.77 -2.59
C TRP A 244 -6.57 -17.41 -2.78
N GLU A 245 -6.99 -16.27 -2.25
CA GLU A 245 -8.26 -15.62 -2.58
C GLU A 245 -8.02 -14.28 -3.26
N ILE A 246 -9.07 -13.68 -3.83
CA ILE A 246 -9.01 -12.35 -4.45
C ILE A 246 -9.61 -11.34 -3.46
N PRO A 247 -8.78 -10.60 -2.70
CA PRO A 247 -9.28 -9.55 -1.80
C PRO A 247 -9.66 -8.27 -2.54
N TYR A 248 -9.14 -8.08 -3.76
CA TYR A 248 -9.43 -6.90 -4.58
C TYR A 248 -9.28 -7.21 -6.08
N TYR A 249 -10.29 -6.84 -6.86
CA TYR A 249 -10.26 -6.88 -8.32
C TYR A 249 -11.06 -5.72 -8.90
N PHE A 250 -10.34 -4.84 -9.61
CA PHE A 250 -10.88 -3.67 -10.28
C PHE A 250 -10.52 -3.73 -11.76
N ASP A 251 -11.54 -3.64 -12.61
CA ASP A 251 -11.41 -3.62 -14.07
C ASP A 251 -12.46 -2.67 -14.65
N ASP A 252 -12.05 -1.41 -14.86
CA ASP A 252 -12.88 -0.21 -15.09
C ASP A 252 -13.94 0.11 -14.00
N SER A 253 -14.26 -0.86 -13.16
CA SER A 253 -15.22 -0.84 -12.07
C SER A 253 -14.82 -1.89 -11.04
N GLU A 254 -15.35 -1.74 -9.82
CA GLU A 254 -15.04 -2.65 -8.72
C GLU A 254 -15.83 -3.97 -8.84
N LYS A 255 -15.11 -5.11 -8.90
CA LYS A 255 -15.66 -6.43 -9.25
C LYS A 255 -15.36 -7.53 -8.22
N THR A 256 -14.69 -7.23 -7.11
CA THR A 256 -14.22 -8.20 -6.09
C THR A 256 -15.32 -9.14 -5.61
N SER A 257 -16.53 -8.62 -5.36
CA SER A 257 -17.66 -9.40 -4.85
C SER A 257 -18.02 -10.61 -5.72
N SER A 258 -17.75 -10.54 -7.03
CA SER A 258 -17.98 -11.63 -7.97
C SER A 258 -17.09 -12.86 -7.71
N TYR A 259 -15.93 -12.64 -7.08
CA TYR A 259 -14.93 -13.66 -6.77
C TYR A 259 -14.94 -14.09 -5.30
N SER A 260 -15.86 -13.54 -4.49
CA SER A 260 -15.98 -13.92 -3.07
C SER A 260 -16.21 -15.43 -2.91
N GLY A 261 -15.41 -16.05 -2.04
CA GLY A 261 -15.45 -17.48 -1.76
C GLY A 261 -14.70 -18.38 -2.75
N TYR A 262 -14.09 -17.81 -3.81
CA TYR A 262 -13.15 -18.57 -4.64
C TYR A 262 -11.81 -18.80 -3.93
N SER A 263 -11.22 -19.96 -4.19
CA SER A 263 -9.87 -20.37 -3.79
C SER A 263 -9.09 -20.78 -5.02
N PHE A 264 -7.93 -20.16 -5.23
CA PHE A 264 -7.03 -20.38 -6.35
C PHE A 264 -5.78 -21.14 -5.87
N VAL A 265 -5.48 -22.26 -6.52
CA VAL A 265 -4.29 -23.07 -6.23
C VAL A 265 -3.45 -23.18 -7.49
N PHE A 266 -2.34 -22.47 -7.51
CA PHE A 266 -1.37 -22.49 -8.61
C PHE A 266 -0.41 -23.66 -8.43
N LYS A 267 -0.15 -24.41 -9.50
CA LYS A 267 0.75 -25.56 -9.50
C LYS A 267 1.99 -25.32 -10.33
N SER A 268 3.07 -26.03 -10.00
CA SER A 268 4.36 -25.96 -10.71
C SER A 268 4.26 -26.38 -12.19
N ASP A 269 3.27 -27.21 -12.53
CA ASP A 269 2.95 -27.65 -13.90
C ASP A 269 2.24 -26.58 -14.76
N LYS A 270 2.14 -25.34 -14.26
CA LYS A 270 1.46 -24.20 -14.91
C LYS A 270 -0.06 -24.31 -14.98
N SER A 271 -0.67 -25.27 -14.28
CA SER A 271 -2.12 -25.26 -14.03
C SER A 271 -2.49 -24.40 -12.82
N VAL A 272 -3.69 -23.81 -12.85
CA VAL A 272 -4.31 -23.14 -11.71
C VAL A 272 -5.72 -23.66 -11.52
N VAL A 273 -6.04 -24.14 -10.32
CA VAL A 273 -7.37 -24.62 -9.98
C VAL A 273 -8.10 -23.54 -9.19
N ALA A 274 -9.19 -23.02 -9.75
CA ALA A 274 -10.09 -22.10 -9.08
C ALA A 274 -11.32 -22.88 -8.59
N SER A 275 -11.65 -22.77 -7.30
CA SER A 275 -12.72 -23.55 -6.67
C SER A 275 -13.59 -22.69 -5.76
N LYS A 276 -14.91 -22.92 -5.78
CA LYS A 276 -15.91 -22.27 -4.90
C LYS A 276 -16.99 -23.29 -4.54
N GLY A 277 -16.95 -23.78 -3.31
CA GLY A 277 -17.83 -24.88 -2.88
C GLY A 277 -17.59 -26.14 -3.73
N ALA A 278 -18.65 -26.64 -4.38
CA ALA A 278 -18.57 -27.81 -5.27
C ALA A 278 -18.17 -27.47 -6.72
N ILE A 279 -18.06 -26.19 -7.08
CA ILE A 279 -17.69 -25.76 -8.43
C ILE A 279 -16.17 -25.62 -8.50
N SER A 280 -15.56 -26.19 -9.54
CA SER A 280 -14.12 -26.04 -9.82
C SER A 280 -13.86 -25.88 -11.31
N GLU A 281 -12.89 -25.05 -11.65
CA GLU A 281 -12.34 -24.92 -13.00
C GLU A 281 -10.81 -24.98 -12.95
N THR A 282 -10.22 -25.70 -13.89
CA THR A 282 -8.77 -25.72 -14.09
C THR A 282 -8.43 -24.83 -15.28
N GLY A 283 -7.68 -23.76 -15.03
CA GLY A 283 -7.06 -22.92 -16.04
C GLY A 283 -5.55 -23.12 -16.11
N THR A 284 -4.87 -22.21 -16.78
CA THR A 284 -3.40 -22.13 -16.83
C THR A 284 -2.90 -20.78 -16.36
N TRP A 285 -1.64 -20.76 -15.90
CA TRP A 285 -0.94 -19.54 -15.54
C TRP A 285 0.49 -19.57 -16.09
N GLU A 286 1.02 -18.39 -16.42
CA GLU A 286 2.40 -18.21 -16.85
C GLU A 286 3.00 -16.97 -16.20
N SER A 287 4.29 -17.02 -15.85
CA SER A 287 5.03 -15.83 -15.45
C SER A 287 6.21 -15.62 -16.36
N THR A 288 6.30 -14.42 -16.93
CA THR A 288 7.40 -14.00 -17.80
C THR A 288 8.00 -12.69 -17.30
N ILE A 289 9.19 -12.34 -17.77
CA ILE A 289 9.77 -11.01 -17.54
C ILE A 289 9.92 -10.36 -18.90
N GLN A 290 9.31 -9.18 -19.06
CA GLN A 290 9.39 -8.37 -20.27
C GLN A 290 9.81 -6.97 -19.87
N ASN A 291 10.89 -6.45 -20.48
CA ASN A 291 11.44 -5.12 -20.17
C ASN A 291 11.66 -4.89 -18.65
N ASN A 292 12.23 -5.88 -17.97
CA ASN A 292 12.46 -5.90 -16.52
C ASN A 292 11.19 -5.84 -15.65
N VAL A 293 10.01 -6.00 -16.24
CA VAL A 293 8.74 -6.10 -15.51
C VAL A 293 8.27 -7.55 -15.56
N ARG A 294 8.02 -8.13 -14.39
CA ARG A 294 7.40 -9.45 -14.31
C ARG A 294 5.92 -9.35 -14.65
N GLU A 295 5.44 -10.26 -15.48
CA GLU A 295 4.03 -10.41 -15.82
C GLU A 295 3.51 -11.75 -15.33
N LEU A 296 2.23 -11.79 -14.96
CA LEU A 296 1.43 -12.98 -14.68
C LEU A 296 0.28 -13.02 -15.69
N LYS A 297 0.25 -14.06 -16.52
CA LYS A 297 -0.84 -14.32 -17.45
C LYS A 297 -1.72 -15.44 -16.92
N LEU A 298 -3.03 -15.21 -16.89
CA LEU A 298 -4.04 -16.21 -16.51
C LEU A 298 -4.87 -16.61 -17.74
N THR A 299 -5.27 -17.87 -17.81
CA THR A 299 -6.18 -18.37 -18.85
C THR A 299 -7.22 -19.32 -18.26
N PHE A 300 -8.47 -18.87 -18.25
CA PHE A 300 -9.68 -19.62 -17.90
C PHE A 300 -10.67 -19.61 -19.08
N SER A 301 -11.56 -20.58 -19.12
CA SER A 301 -12.56 -20.76 -20.18
C SER A 301 -13.94 -20.25 -19.81
N SER A 302 -14.33 -20.27 -18.52
CA SER A 302 -15.65 -19.78 -18.12
C SER A 302 -15.78 -18.27 -18.29
N GLU A 303 -17.02 -17.79 -18.42
CA GLU A 303 -17.29 -16.36 -18.59
C GLU A 303 -16.77 -15.52 -17.41
N LEU A 304 -16.98 -15.99 -16.17
CA LEU A 304 -16.59 -15.26 -14.96
C LEU A 304 -15.08 -15.28 -14.73
N LEU A 305 -14.45 -16.47 -14.70
CA LEU A 305 -13.00 -16.56 -14.49
C LEU A 305 -12.22 -16.07 -15.69
N GLY A 306 -12.80 -16.15 -16.89
CA GLY A 306 -12.24 -15.58 -18.12
C GLY A 306 -12.07 -14.06 -18.08
N LYS A 307 -12.77 -13.33 -17.19
CA LYS A 307 -12.51 -11.89 -16.98
C LYS A 307 -11.16 -11.62 -16.31
N LEU A 308 -10.56 -12.62 -15.65
CA LEU A 308 -9.21 -12.53 -15.10
C LEU A 308 -8.11 -12.73 -16.16
N ASN A 309 -8.47 -13.14 -17.38
CA ASN A 309 -7.54 -13.39 -18.47
C ASN A 309 -6.95 -12.07 -18.99
N ASN A 310 -5.83 -11.66 -18.40
CA ASN A 310 -5.03 -10.52 -18.82
C ASN A 310 -3.54 -10.82 -18.61
N SER A 311 -2.66 -9.99 -19.17
CA SER A 311 -1.24 -9.95 -18.86
C SER A 311 -1.02 -8.95 -17.73
N TRP A 312 -1.11 -9.43 -16.49
CA TRP A 312 -1.01 -8.60 -15.30
C TRP A 312 0.45 -8.29 -14.96
N LYS A 313 0.82 -7.01 -14.82
CA LYS A 313 2.16 -6.64 -14.39
C LYS A 313 2.26 -6.72 -12.88
N LEU A 314 3.31 -7.35 -12.38
CA LEU A 314 3.59 -7.45 -10.96
C LEU A 314 3.88 -6.05 -10.40
N PHE A 315 3.10 -5.64 -9.38
CA PHE A 315 3.30 -4.41 -8.65
C PHE A 315 4.18 -4.64 -7.41
N ASP A 316 3.80 -5.59 -6.56
CA ASP A 316 4.47 -5.90 -5.28
C ASP A 316 4.04 -7.31 -4.83
N PHE A 317 4.87 -8.03 -4.08
CA PHE A 317 4.47 -9.29 -3.46
C PHE A 317 5.35 -9.67 -2.27
N ASN A 318 4.78 -10.47 -1.37
CA ASN A 318 5.48 -11.18 -0.31
C ASN A 318 4.94 -12.62 -0.21
N ASN A 319 5.25 -13.36 0.85
CA ASN A 319 4.78 -14.74 1.01
C ASN A 319 3.24 -14.90 1.09
N SER A 320 2.53 -13.81 1.41
CA SER A 320 1.11 -13.83 1.74
C SER A 320 0.24 -12.95 0.84
N GLN A 321 0.83 -12.05 0.06
CA GLN A 321 0.11 -11.09 -0.78
C GLN A 321 0.81 -10.94 -2.13
N ILE A 322 0.02 -10.89 -3.21
CA ILE A 322 0.48 -10.58 -4.56
C ILE A 322 -0.39 -9.45 -5.08
N ARG A 323 0.24 -8.35 -5.50
CA ARG A 323 -0.44 -7.20 -6.08
C ARG A 323 -0.03 -7.05 -7.53
N LEU A 324 -1.03 -7.03 -8.41
CA LEU A 324 -0.83 -6.84 -9.83
C LEU A 324 -1.59 -5.62 -10.31
N ARG A 325 -1.07 -5.00 -11.37
CA ARG A 325 -1.77 -3.92 -12.08
C ARG A 325 -1.60 -4.06 -13.57
N ASP A 326 -2.55 -3.51 -14.31
CA ASP A 326 -2.43 -3.25 -15.74
C ASP A 326 -2.71 -1.76 -15.97
N VAL A 327 -1.80 -1.11 -16.69
CA VAL A 327 -1.88 0.33 -17.00
C VAL A 327 -2.05 0.44 -18.51
N SER A 328 -3.30 0.66 -18.93
CA SER A 328 -3.67 0.83 -20.33
C SER A 328 -4.46 2.12 -20.51
N ASN A 329 -5.75 2.05 -20.87
CA ASN A 329 -6.64 3.22 -20.94
C ASN A 329 -7.07 3.71 -19.54
N SER A 330 -7.25 2.76 -18.63
CA SER A 330 -7.46 2.92 -17.20
C SER A 330 -6.38 2.13 -16.44
N THR A 331 -6.34 2.25 -15.11
CA THR A 331 -5.51 1.36 -14.29
C THR A 331 -6.40 0.31 -13.64
N ASN A 332 -6.12 -0.95 -13.96
CA ASN A 332 -6.82 -2.12 -13.46
C ASN A 332 -5.94 -2.85 -12.45
N TYR A 333 -6.54 -3.55 -11.50
CA TYR A 333 -5.83 -4.19 -10.39
C TYR A 333 -6.39 -5.57 -10.13
N LEU A 334 -5.50 -6.52 -9.85
CA LEU A 334 -5.85 -7.87 -9.42
C LEU A 334 -4.93 -8.28 -8.29
N TYR A 335 -5.48 -8.49 -7.11
CA TYR A 335 -4.72 -8.90 -5.94
C TYR A 335 -5.05 -10.34 -5.57
N PHE A 336 -4.06 -11.00 -4.96
CA PHE A 336 -4.22 -12.27 -4.30
C PHE A 336 -3.73 -12.17 -2.86
N GLU A 337 -4.43 -12.83 -1.95
CA GLU A 337 -4.04 -12.96 -0.55
C GLU A 337 -4.11 -14.42 -0.10
N LYS A 338 -3.18 -14.81 0.78
CA LYS A 338 -3.13 -16.16 1.34
C LYS A 338 -4.42 -16.41 2.13
N LYS A 339 -5.02 -17.58 1.89
CA LYS A 339 -6.16 -18.05 2.67
C LYS A 339 -5.74 -18.82 3.92
#